data_AF-A0A933K4S8-F1
#
_entry.id   AF-A0A933K4S8-F1
#
_cell.length_a   1.000
_cell.length_b   1.000
_cell.length_c   1.000
_cell.angle_alpha   90.00
_cell.angle_beta   90.00
_cell.angle_gamma   90.00
#
_symmetry.space_group_name_H-M   'P 1'
#
loop_
_entity.id
_entity.type
_entity.pdbx_description
1 polymer ?
#
loop_
_entity_poly.entity_id
_entity_poly.type
_entity_poly.pdbx_seq_one_letter_code
_entity_poly.pdbx_strand_id
1 'polypeptide(L)'
;EAFLVPGCRVQAGATTFLVELIQAELPVLDHPDAEFHGLIGRSRAMSELFAYLRTLSPTTLAAVICGETGSGKELVARALHTAGPRSKGPFVVFDCGAVDPSLTSATLFGHAAGAFTGAVGTRKGAFVSAHQGTLFLDEIGELPLELQPRLLRALERREVQPLGSDSWVPADVRVVCATHRDLESMVKAGKFRQDLLYRLAGITLVIPPLRERRDDIALLAGHFLRQSRPELTLEPEALEALGRHDWPGNVRELRNVIERAAALATGPALGASDIVLTPIRPGGEPAPPAVAVTPDASLERVELEAIRRALRESRGNKSEAARVLGIARKTLREKMKRYGLSDGESD
;
A
#
# COMPACT_ATOMS: atom_id res chain seq x y z
N GLU A 1 -18.64 26.25 -27.03
CA GLU A 1 -19.14 24.93 -27.48
C GLU A 1 -19.23 24.93 -28.99
N ALA A 2 -18.84 23.84 -29.65
CA ALA A 2 -18.92 23.70 -31.10
C ALA A 2 -19.60 22.38 -31.44
N PHE A 3 -20.61 22.44 -32.30
CA PHE A 3 -21.30 21.26 -32.81
C PHE A 3 -20.58 20.77 -34.06
N LEU A 4 -20.03 19.55 -33.99
CA LEU A 4 -19.34 18.93 -35.12
C LEU A 4 -20.33 18.05 -35.88
N VAL A 5 -20.41 18.27 -37.19
CA VAL A 5 -21.20 17.43 -38.10
C VAL A 5 -20.28 16.47 -38.84
N PRO A 6 -20.73 15.24 -39.15
CA PRO A 6 -19.95 14.33 -39.98
C PRO A 6 -19.63 14.96 -41.34
N GLY A 7 -18.41 14.72 -41.82
CA GLY A 7 -17.78 15.38 -42.96
C GLY A 7 -17.04 16.67 -42.63
N CYS A 8 -17.13 17.22 -41.41
CA CYS A 8 -16.44 18.47 -41.09
C CYS A 8 -14.93 18.27 -40.88
N ARG A 9 -14.15 19.26 -41.29
CA ARG A 9 -12.72 19.33 -41.00
C ARG A 9 -12.48 20.32 -39.87
N VAL A 10 -11.88 19.86 -38.79
CA VAL A 10 -11.53 20.66 -37.61
C VAL A 10 -10.03 20.86 -37.61
N GLN A 11 -9.56 22.10 -37.54
CA GLN A 11 -8.13 22.41 -37.47
C GLN A 11 -7.74 22.74 -36.02
N ALA A 12 -6.77 22.03 -35.48
CA ALA A 12 -6.12 22.38 -34.21
C ALA A 12 -4.62 22.54 -34.44
N GLY A 13 -4.15 23.79 -34.40
CA GLY A 13 -2.77 24.13 -34.79
C GLY A 13 -2.49 23.79 -36.26
N ALA A 14 -1.44 23.00 -36.49
CA ALA A 14 -1.06 22.52 -37.82
C ALA A 14 -1.79 21.24 -38.24
N THR A 15 -2.61 20.65 -37.35
CA THR A 15 -3.26 19.37 -37.58
C THR A 15 -4.71 19.58 -38.01
N THR A 16 -5.13 18.92 -39.10
CA THR A 16 -6.51 18.91 -39.56
C THR A 16 -7.14 17.55 -39.31
N PHE A 17 -8.21 17.52 -38.52
CA PHE A 17 -9.02 16.35 -38.22
C PHE A 17 -10.21 16.29 -39.18
N LEU A 18 -10.45 15.14 -39.81
CA LEU A 18 -11.70 14.88 -40.51
C LEU A 18 -12.62 14.13 -39.55
N VAL A 19 -13.82 14.65 -39.35
CA VAL A 19 -14.83 14.04 -38.49
C VAL A 19 -15.77 13.25 -39.39
N GLU A 20 -15.86 11.94 -39.23
CA GLU A 20 -16.84 11.10 -39.94
C GLU A 20 -17.67 10.30 -38.93
N LEU A 21 -18.94 10.07 -39.24
CA LEU A 21 -19.79 9.15 -38.48
C LEU A 21 -19.61 7.77 -39.09
N ILE A 22 -18.93 6.90 -38.35
CA ILE A 22 -18.71 5.52 -38.77
C ILE A 22 -19.82 4.67 -38.15
N GLN A 23 -20.63 4.00 -38.98
CA GLN A 23 -21.60 2.98 -38.56
C GLN A 23 -20.91 1.62 -38.36
N ALA A 24 -19.83 1.62 -37.61
CA ALA A 24 -19.22 0.42 -37.08
C ALA A 24 -19.36 0.49 -35.56
N GLU A 25 -19.48 -0.66 -34.90
CA GLU A 25 -18.93 -0.79 -33.55
C GLU A 25 -17.42 -0.56 -33.72
N LEU A 26 -17.02 0.71 -33.73
CA LEU A 26 -15.67 1.04 -33.34
C LEU A 26 -15.55 0.40 -31.97
N PRO A 27 -14.57 -0.48 -31.72
CA PRO A 27 -14.26 -0.82 -30.35
C PRO A 27 -14.10 0.54 -29.66
N VAL A 28 -14.99 0.84 -28.69
CA VAL A 28 -14.64 1.79 -27.64
C VAL A 28 -13.22 1.39 -27.33
N LEU A 29 -12.23 2.26 -27.59
CA LEU A 29 -10.82 1.90 -27.41
C LEU A 29 -10.76 1.17 -26.07
N ASP A 30 -10.63 -0.17 -26.12
CA ASP A 30 -10.60 -0.97 -24.91
C ASP A 30 -9.49 -0.32 -24.13
N HIS A 31 -9.81 0.26 -22.96
CA HIS A 31 -8.83 0.94 -22.13
C HIS A 31 -7.63 0.00 -22.07
N PRO A 32 -6.48 0.36 -22.69
CA PRO A 32 -5.49 -0.63 -23.07
C PRO A 32 -4.86 -1.18 -21.81
N ASP A 33 -5.38 -2.32 -21.39
CA ASP A 33 -5.19 -3.02 -20.14
C ASP A 33 -5.39 -2.14 -18.90
N ALA A 34 -6.51 -2.30 -18.19
CA ALA A 34 -6.68 -1.79 -16.82
C ALA A 34 -5.70 -2.43 -15.81
N GLU A 35 -4.79 -3.28 -16.30
CA GLU A 35 -3.77 -3.97 -15.56
C GLU A 35 -2.43 -3.95 -16.31
N PHE A 36 -1.32 -3.70 -15.62
CA PHE A 36 0.03 -3.85 -16.17
C PHE A 36 0.94 -4.54 -15.15
N HIS A 37 1.24 -5.82 -15.37
CA HIS A 37 2.07 -6.65 -14.48
C HIS A 37 1.64 -6.55 -12.99
N GLY A 38 0.34 -6.66 -12.72
CA GLY A 38 -0.23 -6.58 -11.37
C GLY A 38 -0.50 -5.17 -10.84
N LEU A 39 -0.11 -4.11 -11.58
CA LEU A 39 -0.62 -2.76 -11.32
C LEU A 39 -2.03 -2.65 -11.89
N ILE A 40 -2.97 -2.09 -11.13
CA ILE A 40 -4.37 -1.98 -11.55
C ILE A 40 -4.79 -0.51 -11.57
N GLY A 41 -5.43 -0.08 -12.65
CA GLY A 41 -5.94 1.27 -12.81
C GLY A 41 -6.50 1.53 -14.21
N ARG A 42 -7.52 2.36 -14.29
CA ARG A 42 -8.18 2.84 -15.51
C ARG A 42 -8.20 4.36 -15.63
N SER A 43 -7.82 5.08 -14.57
CA SER A 43 -7.67 6.53 -14.60
C SER A 43 -6.67 6.95 -15.67
N ARG A 44 -6.83 8.19 -16.17
CA ARG A 44 -5.92 8.76 -17.16
C ARG A 44 -4.46 8.71 -16.69
N ALA A 45 -4.21 9.09 -15.43
CA ALA A 45 -2.87 9.12 -14.87
C ALA A 45 -2.24 7.71 -14.81
N MET A 46 -3.02 6.67 -14.50
CA MET A 46 -2.54 5.28 -14.54
C MET A 46 -2.33 4.78 -15.97
N SER A 47 -3.20 5.14 -16.91
CA SER A 47 -3.05 4.80 -18.32
C SER A 47 -1.76 5.41 -18.90
N GLU A 48 -1.47 6.67 -18.57
CA GLU A 48 -0.22 7.36 -18.93
C GLU A 48 0.99 6.66 -18.29
N LEU A 49 0.92 6.32 -16.99
CA LEU A 49 1.96 5.55 -16.32
C LEU A 49 2.22 4.21 -17.01
N PHE A 50 1.18 3.45 -17.38
CA PHE A 50 1.32 2.17 -18.07
C PHE A 50 1.97 2.33 -19.45
N ALA A 51 1.61 3.37 -20.21
CA ALA A 51 2.25 3.69 -21.47
C ALA A 51 3.76 4.01 -21.30
N TYR A 52 4.10 4.80 -20.27
CA TYR A 52 5.49 5.05 -19.92
C TYR A 52 6.22 3.77 -19.53
N LEU A 53 5.64 2.92 -18.69
CA LEU A 53 6.24 1.66 -18.29
C LEU A 53 6.49 0.74 -19.48
N ARG A 54 5.54 0.58 -20.40
CA ARG A 54 5.72 -0.20 -21.64
C ARG A 54 6.91 0.32 -22.46
N THR A 55 7.06 1.63 -22.58
CA THR A 55 8.13 2.28 -23.34
C THR A 55 9.50 2.15 -22.67
N LEU A 56 9.53 2.25 -21.34
CA LEU A 56 10.77 2.37 -20.57
C LEU A 56 11.31 1.03 -20.06
N SER A 57 10.46 0.01 -19.97
CA SER A 57 10.86 -1.33 -19.50
C SER A 57 11.98 -1.98 -20.32
N PRO A 58 12.01 -1.87 -21.67
CA PRO A 58 13.10 -2.41 -22.50
C PRO A 58 14.47 -1.75 -22.25
N THR A 59 14.52 -0.57 -21.63
CA THR A 59 15.78 0.13 -21.36
C THR A 59 16.52 -0.47 -20.15
N THR A 60 17.81 -0.19 -20.05
CA THR A 60 18.65 -0.55 -18.89
C THR A 60 18.97 0.65 -17.99
N LEU A 61 18.33 1.79 -18.25
CA LEU A 61 18.51 3.01 -17.46
C LEU A 61 18.06 2.78 -16.01
N ALA A 62 18.75 3.46 -15.10
CA ALA A 62 18.31 3.57 -13.72
C ALA A 62 16.99 4.35 -13.66
N ALA A 63 16.12 3.99 -12.72
CA ALA A 63 14.83 4.64 -12.57
C ALA A 63 14.58 5.03 -11.11
N VAL A 64 13.98 6.20 -10.89
CA VAL A 64 13.49 6.67 -9.59
C VAL A 64 11.98 6.73 -9.63
N ILE A 65 11.34 6.01 -8.71
CA ILE A 65 9.89 5.95 -8.55
C ILE A 65 9.51 6.83 -7.35
N CYS A 66 8.87 7.96 -7.63
CA CYS A 66 8.38 8.88 -6.63
C CYS A 66 6.90 8.59 -6.35
N GLY A 67 6.52 8.58 -5.08
CA GLY A 67 5.13 8.46 -4.71
C GLY A 67 4.96 8.23 -3.21
N GLU A 68 3.76 8.55 -2.73
CA GLU A 68 3.41 8.38 -1.33
C GLU A 68 3.53 6.93 -0.86
N THR A 69 3.64 6.76 0.45
CA THR A 69 3.64 5.45 1.08
C THR A 69 2.34 4.71 0.77
N GLY A 70 2.45 3.45 0.37
CA GLY A 70 1.29 2.61 0.03
C GLY A 70 0.71 2.82 -1.38
N SER A 71 1.36 3.59 -2.25
CA SER A 71 0.89 3.87 -3.63
C SER A 71 1.14 2.76 -4.65
N GLY A 72 2.04 1.80 -4.34
CA GLY A 72 2.40 0.68 -5.22
C GLY A 72 3.80 0.76 -5.87
N LYS A 73 4.75 1.51 -5.27
CA LYS A 73 6.12 1.69 -5.82
C LYS A 73 6.85 0.38 -6.15
N GLU A 74 6.76 -0.62 -5.27
CA GLU A 74 7.37 -1.94 -5.52
C GLU A 74 6.76 -2.65 -6.73
N LEU A 75 5.44 -2.56 -6.93
CA LEU A 75 4.77 -3.15 -8.10
C LEU A 75 5.27 -2.50 -9.40
N VAL A 76 5.48 -1.18 -9.39
CA VAL A 76 6.08 -0.47 -10.53
C VAL A 76 7.51 -0.96 -10.80
N ALA A 77 8.32 -1.14 -9.77
CA ALA A 77 9.67 -1.68 -9.92
C ALA A 77 9.68 -3.12 -10.46
N ARG A 78 8.77 -3.96 -9.97
CA ARG A 78 8.58 -5.34 -10.47
C ARG A 78 8.10 -5.35 -11.91
N ALA A 79 7.21 -4.44 -12.29
CA ALA A 79 6.74 -4.30 -13.67
C ALA A 79 7.89 -3.95 -14.61
N LEU A 80 8.73 -2.96 -14.26
CA LEU A 80 9.94 -2.60 -15.02
C LEU A 80 10.92 -3.77 -15.19
N HIS A 81 11.07 -4.59 -14.14
CA HIS A 81 11.90 -5.79 -14.20
C HIS A 81 11.31 -6.87 -15.12
N THR A 82 10.03 -7.18 -14.92
CA THR A 82 9.33 -8.28 -15.62
C THR A 82 9.18 -8.00 -17.11
N ALA A 83 8.88 -6.75 -17.48
CA ALA A 83 8.79 -6.30 -18.87
C ALA A 83 10.15 -5.92 -19.48
N GLY A 84 11.24 -6.02 -18.71
CA GLY A 84 12.57 -5.59 -19.14
C GLY A 84 13.47 -6.72 -19.65
N PRO A 85 14.64 -6.39 -20.20
CA PRO A 85 15.58 -7.37 -20.78
C PRO A 85 16.20 -8.31 -19.73
N ARG A 86 16.12 -7.95 -18.44
CA ARG A 86 16.68 -8.72 -17.31
C ARG A 86 15.63 -9.52 -16.53
N SER A 87 14.45 -9.75 -17.09
CA SER A 87 13.32 -10.44 -16.45
C SER A 87 13.61 -11.89 -16.02
N LYS A 88 14.61 -12.54 -16.64
CA LYS A 88 15.08 -13.89 -16.22
C LYS A 88 16.12 -13.85 -15.10
N GLY A 89 16.69 -12.68 -14.82
CA GLY A 89 17.68 -12.48 -13.75
C GLY A 89 17.01 -12.27 -12.39
N PRO A 90 17.80 -12.17 -11.30
CA PRO A 90 17.26 -11.95 -9.97
C PRO A 90 16.62 -10.56 -9.84
N PHE A 91 15.49 -10.48 -9.12
CA PHE A 91 14.93 -9.23 -8.61
C PHE A 91 15.17 -9.17 -7.09
N VAL A 92 16.18 -8.41 -6.68
CA VAL A 92 16.57 -8.27 -5.27
C VAL A 92 16.02 -6.98 -4.72
N VAL A 93 15.33 -7.05 -3.59
CA VAL A 93 14.80 -5.90 -2.87
C VAL A 93 15.72 -5.57 -1.70
N PHE A 94 16.01 -4.29 -1.53
CA PHE A 94 16.72 -3.75 -0.39
C PHE A 94 16.00 -2.51 0.12
N ASP A 95 15.47 -2.57 1.33
CA ASP A 95 14.80 -1.44 1.98
C ASP A 95 15.82 -0.65 2.79
N CYS A 96 16.06 0.61 2.38
CA CYS A 96 17.04 1.47 3.04
C CYS A 96 16.56 2.00 4.40
N GLY A 97 15.25 1.95 4.68
CA GLY A 97 14.65 2.39 5.94
C GLY A 97 14.45 1.27 6.97
N ALA A 98 14.35 0.01 6.53
CA ALA A 98 14.12 -1.13 7.43
C ALA A 98 15.40 -1.73 8.04
N VAL A 99 16.56 -1.54 7.38
CA VAL A 99 17.84 -2.09 7.85
C VAL A 99 18.48 -1.13 8.85
N ASP A 100 19.03 -1.68 9.93
CA ASP A 100 19.82 -0.90 10.89
C ASP A 100 20.94 -0.13 10.16
N PRO A 101 21.12 1.18 10.41
CA PRO A 101 22.14 1.98 9.74
C PRO A 101 23.54 1.38 9.82
N SER A 102 23.90 0.74 10.94
CA SER A 102 25.20 0.09 11.14
C SER A 102 25.40 -1.15 10.26
N LEU A 103 24.33 -1.84 9.91
CA LEU A 103 24.35 -3.05 9.07
C LEU A 103 24.10 -2.76 7.59
N THR A 104 23.56 -1.59 7.27
CA THR A 104 23.17 -1.19 5.90
C THR A 104 24.31 -1.38 4.90
N SER A 105 25.54 -0.99 5.26
CA SER A 105 26.68 -1.20 4.38
C SER A 105 26.98 -2.68 4.13
N ALA A 106 26.89 -3.52 5.17
CA ALA A 106 27.23 -4.94 5.10
C ALA A 106 26.17 -5.76 4.37
N THR A 107 24.91 -5.37 4.45
CA THR A 107 23.80 -6.00 3.74
C THR A 107 23.71 -5.54 2.29
N LEU A 108 24.01 -4.27 1.99
CA LEU A 108 23.97 -3.73 0.63
C LEU A 108 25.17 -4.18 -0.21
N PHE A 109 26.39 -4.06 0.33
CA PHE A 109 27.64 -4.33 -0.40
C PHE A 109 28.28 -5.68 -0.09
N GLY A 110 27.86 -6.33 1.00
CA GLY A 110 28.44 -7.60 1.48
C GLY A 110 29.61 -7.37 2.44
N HIS A 111 30.06 -8.44 3.09
CA HIS A 111 31.21 -8.40 4.00
C HIS A 111 32.00 -9.70 3.97
N ALA A 112 33.30 -9.60 4.22
CA ALA A 112 34.17 -10.73 4.52
C ALA A 112 34.04 -11.16 5.99
N ALA A 113 34.46 -12.39 6.29
CA ALA A 113 34.60 -12.85 7.67
C ALA A 113 35.52 -11.91 8.48
N GLY A 114 35.14 -11.56 9.70
CA GLY A 114 35.91 -10.68 10.58
C GLY A 114 35.81 -9.19 10.27
N ALA A 115 34.97 -8.77 9.32
CA ALA A 115 34.85 -7.34 8.94
C ALA A 115 34.31 -6.44 10.07
N PHE A 116 33.55 -6.98 11.02
CA PHE A 116 33.03 -6.30 12.21
C PHE A 116 32.70 -7.31 13.31
N THR A 117 32.40 -6.83 14.52
CA THR A 117 32.01 -7.68 15.66
C THR A 117 30.73 -8.45 15.33
N GLY A 118 30.82 -9.78 15.23
CA GLY A 118 29.71 -10.66 14.83
C GLY A 118 29.74 -11.12 13.37
N ALA A 119 30.73 -10.68 12.57
CA ALA A 119 30.94 -11.17 11.20
C ALA A 119 31.59 -12.57 11.18
N VAL A 120 30.84 -13.60 11.58
CA VAL A 120 31.32 -14.98 11.69
C VAL A 120 31.72 -15.58 10.33
N GLY A 121 31.12 -15.13 9.23
CA GLY A 121 31.41 -15.63 7.89
C GLY A 121 31.17 -14.59 6.81
N THR A 122 31.70 -14.86 5.62
CA THR A 122 31.50 -14.01 4.44
C THR A 122 30.06 -14.07 3.96
N ARG A 123 29.44 -12.91 3.68
CA ARG A 123 28.11 -12.84 3.06
C ARG A 123 28.10 -11.93 1.84
N LYS A 124 27.39 -12.38 0.80
CA LYS A 124 27.09 -11.59 -0.39
C LYS A 124 26.11 -10.47 -0.03
N GLY A 125 26.38 -9.26 -0.51
CA GLY A 125 25.46 -8.14 -0.39
C GLY A 125 24.37 -8.15 -1.47
N ALA A 126 23.38 -7.29 -1.32
CA ALA A 126 22.27 -7.15 -2.27
C ALA A 126 22.75 -6.86 -3.70
N PHE A 127 23.80 -6.05 -3.88
CA PHE A 127 24.39 -5.80 -5.21
C PHE A 127 24.89 -7.06 -5.91
N VAL A 128 25.66 -7.89 -5.20
CA VAL A 128 26.21 -9.14 -5.76
C VAL A 128 25.09 -10.15 -5.99
N SER A 129 24.12 -10.21 -5.09
CA SER A 129 22.93 -11.08 -5.24
C SER A 129 22.06 -10.68 -6.44
N ALA A 130 22.08 -9.42 -6.84
CA ALA A 130 21.31 -8.89 -7.96
C ALA A 130 22.06 -8.92 -9.31
N HIS A 131 23.29 -9.45 -9.36
CA HIS A 131 24.13 -9.47 -10.56
C HIS A 131 23.38 -10.07 -11.77
N GLN A 132 23.48 -9.43 -12.95
CA GLN A 132 22.71 -9.72 -14.18
C GLN A 132 21.18 -9.57 -14.04
N GLY A 133 20.70 -9.02 -12.93
CA GLY A 133 19.30 -8.80 -12.63
C GLY A 133 18.98 -7.33 -12.36
N THR A 134 18.03 -7.11 -11.46
CA THR A 134 17.57 -5.80 -11.01
C THR A 134 17.68 -5.70 -9.49
N LEU A 135 18.28 -4.61 -9.01
CA LEU A 135 18.32 -4.24 -7.61
C LEU A 135 17.28 -3.13 -7.38
N PHE A 136 16.26 -3.43 -6.60
CA PHE A 136 15.28 -2.46 -6.15
C PHE A 136 15.68 -1.89 -4.78
N LEU A 137 15.94 -0.59 -4.73
CA LEU A 137 16.25 0.14 -3.51
C LEU A 137 15.00 0.89 -3.04
N ASP A 138 14.28 0.35 -2.06
CA ASP A 138 13.14 1.04 -1.48
C ASP A 138 13.59 2.08 -0.45
N GLU A 139 12.81 3.15 -0.35
CA GLU A 139 13.07 4.32 0.49
C GLU A 139 14.52 4.86 0.39
N ILE A 140 15.01 5.07 -0.85
CA ILE A 140 16.41 5.53 -1.11
C ILE A 140 16.78 6.84 -0.39
N GLY A 141 15.78 7.67 -0.07
CA GLY A 141 15.95 8.88 0.74
C GLY A 141 16.30 8.64 2.21
N GLU A 142 16.27 7.39 2.69
CA GLU A 142 16.74 6.99 4.03
C GLU A 142 18.18 6.49 4.02
N LEU A 143 18.81 6.34 2.85
CA LEU A 143 20.19 5.86 2.77
C LEU A 143 21.14 6.86 3.45
N PRO A 144 21.95 6.43 4.45
CA PRO A 144 22.90 7.29 5.13
C PRO A 144 23.83 8.02 4.17
N LEU A 145 24.05 9.31 4.42
CA LEU A 145 24.84 10.19 3.54
C LEU A 145 26.25 9.64 3.26
N GLU A 146 26.84 8.99 4.26
CA GLU A 146 28.17 8.36 4.21
C GLU A 146 28.25 7.18 3.24
N LEU A 147 27.12 6.51 2.97
CA LEU A 147 27.05 5.37 2.05
C LEU A 147 26.75 5.79 0.60
N GLN A 148 26.28 7.02 0.39
CA GLN A 148 25.93 7.53 -0.94
C GLN A 148 27.13 7.56 -1.92
N PRO A 149 28.36 7.96 -1.54
CA PRO A 149 29.53 7.85 -2.43
C PRO A 149 29.87 6.42 -2.83
N ARG A 150 29.67 5.46 -1.92
CA ARG A 150 29.93 4.04 -2.19
C ARG A 150 28.89 3.46 -3.14
N LEU A 151 27.62 3.85 -2.98
CA LEU A 151 26.56 3.53 -3.92
C LEU A 151 26.86 4.11 -5.31
N LEU A 152 27.25 5.39 -5.39
CA LEU A 152 27.63 6.03 -6.66
C LEU A 152 28.75 5.26 -7.37
N ARG A 153 29.82 4.92 -6.66
CA ARG A 153 30.93 4.13 -7.20
C ARG A 153 30.47 2.77 -7.73
N ALA A 154 29.57 2.08 -7.01
CA ALA A 154 29.01 0.82 -7.45
C ALA A 154 28.22 0.95 -8.76
N LEU A 155 27.42 2.02 -8.90
CA LEU A 155 26.64 2.31 -10.11
C LEU A 155 27.51 2.68 -11.32
N GLU A 156 28.64 3.37 -11.09
CA GLU A 156 29.55 3.79 -12.15
C GLU A 156 30.46 2.67 -12.63
N ARG A 157 31.06 1.93 -11.68
CA ARG A 157 32.05 0.90 -11.97
C ARG A 157 31.46 -0.49 -12.22
N ARG A 158 30.18 -0.71 -11.84
CA ARG A 158 29.49 -2.01 -11.90
C ARG A 158 30.23 -3.10 -11.13
N GLU A 159 30.80 -2.72 -10.00
CA GLU A 159 31.51 -3.60 -9.07
C GLU A 159 31.34 -3.07 -7.65
N VAL A 160 31.39 -3.96 -6.68
CA VAL A 160 31.34 -3.62 -5.27
C VAL A 160 32.51 -4.25 -4.54
N GLN A 161 33.07 -3.51 -3.59
CA GLN A 161 34.03 -4.03 -2.63
C GLN A 161 33.25 -4.40 -1.36
N PRO A 162 33.26 -5.65 -0.89
CA PRO A 162 32.68 -6.03 0.40
C PRO A 162 33.41 -5.36 1.58
N LEU A 163 32.75 -5.13 2.72
CA LEU A 163 33.46 -4.65 3.91
C LEU A 163 34.52 -5.67 4.36
N GLY A 164 35.67 -5.17 4.78
CA GLY A 164 36.79 -6.01 5.23
C GLY A 164 37.45 -6.81 4.11
N SER A 165 37.21 -6.46 2.84
CA SER A 165 37.86 -7.10 1.68
C SER A 165 38.54 -6.05 0.80
N ASP A 166 39.72 -6.38 0.27
CA ASP A 166 40.41 -5.56 -0.73
C ASP A 166 40.03 -5.91 -2.18
N SER A 167 39.20 -6.95 -2.35
CA SER A 167 38.81 -7.47 -3.65
C SER A 167 37.51 -6.83 -4.15
N TRP A 168 37.53 -6.41 -5.41
CA TRP A 168 36.34 -5.96 -6.13
C TRP A 168 35.57 -7.14 -6.71
N VAL A 169 34.24 -7.08 -6.62
CA VAL A 169 33.33 -8.12 -7.11
C VAL A 169 32.40 -7.51 -8.15
N PRO A 170 32.33 -8.05 -9.39
CA PRO A 170 31.42 -7.56 -10.42
C PRO A 170 29.94 -7.59 -9.96
N ALA A 171 29.24 -6.50 -10.22
CA ALA A 171 27.84 -6.26 -9.86
C ALA A 171 27.15 -5.45 -10.96
N ASP A 172 27.01 -6.05 -12.14
CA ASP A 172 26.26 -5.44 -13.24
C ASP A 172 24.76 -5.60 -12.99
N VAL A 173 24.14 -4.55 -12.43
CA VAL A 173 22.74 -4.53 -11.98
C VAL A 173 21.99 -3.37 -12.63
N ARG A 174 20.72 -3.59 -13.01
CA ARG A 174 19.80 -2.47 -13.28
C ARG A 174 19.32 -1.98 -11.93
N VAL A 175 19.44 -0.69 -11.65
CA VAL A 175 18.98 -0.13 -10.37
C VAL A 175 17.66 0.58 -10.56
N VAL A 176 16.68 0.22 -9.74
CA VAL A 176 15.39 0.91 -9.62
C VAL A 176 15.28 1.36 -8.19
N CYS A 177 14.99 2.63 -7.95
CA CYS A 177 14.85 3.20 -6.62
C CYS A 177 13.42 3.67 -6.40
N ALA A 178 12.98 3.70 -5.15
CA ALA A 178 11.72 4.28 -4.75
C ALA A 178 11.89 5.21 -3.56
N THR A 179 11.08 6.26 -3.48
CA THR A 179 11.01 7.11 -2.29
C THR A 179 9.70 7.89 -2.23
N HIS A 180 9.28 8.25 -1.02
CA HIS A 180 8.23 9.24 -0.77
C HIS A 180 8.80 10.66 -0.53
N ARG A 181 10.12 10.82 -0.42
CA ARG A 181 10.77 12.10 -0.13
C ARG A 181 11.10 12.85 -1.42
N ASP A 182 11.11 14.17 -1.33
CA ASP A 182 11.64 15.04 -2.38
C ASP A 182 13.18 15.04 -2.33
N LEU A 183 13.81 14.27 -3.23
CA LEU A 183 15.26 14.17 -3.32
C LEU A 183 15.93 15.49 -3.70
N GLU A 184 15.28 16.35 -4.50
CA GLU A 184 15.86 17.66 -4.86
C GLU A 184 15.94 18.58 -3.64
N SER A 185 14.89 18.59 -2.82
CA SER A 185 14.90 19.31 -1.54
C SER A 185 15.92 18.72 -0.57
N MET A 186 16.12 17.40 -0.55
CA MET A 186 17.17 16.76 0.25
C MET A 186 18.58 17.13 -0.21
N VAL A 187 18.80 17.30 -1.52
CA VAL A 187 20.08 17.79 -2.07
C VAL A 187 20.35 19.22 -1.59
N LYS A 188 19.36 20.11 -1.69
CA LYS A 188 19.47 21.50 -1.20
C LYS A 188 19.77 21.57 0.30
N ALA A 189 19.25 20.61 1.06
CA ALA A 189 19.49 20.47 2.50
C ALA A 189 20.78 19.72 2.87
N GLY A 190 21.59 19.29 1.89
CA GLY A 190 22.83 18.55 2.13
C GLY A 190 22.65 17.12 2.67
N LYS A 191 21.43 16.58 2.60
CA LYS A 191 21.08 15.21 3.07
C LYS A 191 21.16 14.16 1.97
N PHE A 192 21.26 14.59 0.72
CA PHE A 192 21.44 13.71 -0.43
C PHE A 192 22.44 14.32 -1.40
N ARG A 193 23.27 13.49 -2.03
CA ARG A 193 24.29 13.98 -2.96
C ARG A 193 23.70 14.23 -4.34
N GLN A 194 24.06 15.37 -4.93
CA GLN A 194 23.59 15.77 -6.24
C GLN A 194 24.08 14.83 -7.37
N ASP A 195 25.33 14.38 -7.30
CA ASP A 195 25.93 13.45 -8.28
C ASP A 195 25.21 12.09 -8.30
N LEU A 196 24.89 11.56 -7.12
CA LEU A 196 24.09 10.34 -6.98
C LEU A 196 22.68 10.51 -7.54
N LEU A 197 22.02 11.64 -7.27
CA LEU A 197 20.69 11.91 -7.83
C LEU A 197 20.72 11.89 -9.36
N TYR A 198 21.68 12.58 -9.99
CA TYR A 198 21.83 12.55 -11.44
C TYR A 198 22.11 11.14 -11.99
N ARG A 199 22.87 10.32 -11.25
CA ARG A 199 23.15 8.94 -11.67
C ARG A 199 21.92 8.03 -11.58
N LEU A 200 21.07 8.24 -10.58
CA LEU A 200 19.86 7.44 -10.35
C LEU A 200 18.69 7.89 -11.25
N ALA A 201 18.53 9.20 -11.45
CA ALA A 201 17.43 9.82 -12.19
C ALA A 201 17.61 9.75 -13.72
N GLY A 202 18.02 8.58 -14.24
CA GLY A 202 17.99 8.33 -15.69
C GLY A 202 16.56 8.32 -16.24
N ILE A 203 15.63 7.83 -15.42
CA ILE A 203 14.19 7.86 -15.62
C ILE A 203 13.55 8.29 -14.29
N THR A 204 12.57 9.18 -14.32
CA THR A 204 11.74 9.51 -13.15
C THR A 204 10.29 9.16 -13.43
N LEU A 205 9.69 8.35 -12.56
CA LEU A 205 8.30 7.93 -12.62
C LEU A 205 7.59 8.45 -11.38
N VAL A 206 6.39 9.02 -11.56
CA VAL A 206 5.58 9.50 -10.45
C VAL A 206 4.32 8.65 -10.38
N ILE A 207 4.04 8.09 -9.21
CA ILE A 207 2.77 7.39 -8.94
C ILE A 207 1.84 8.39 -8.27
N PRO A 208 0.68 8.72 -8.88
CA PRO A 208 -0.28 9.62 -8.27
C PRO A 208 -0.87 8.97 -7.00
N PRO A 209 -1.10 9.76 -5.94
CA PRO A 209 -1.82 9.28 -4.77
C PRO A 209 -3.26 8.91 -5.12
N LEU A 210 -3.87 8.02 -4.33
CA LEU A 210 -5.18 7.44 -4.62
C LEU A 210 -6.29 8.51 -4.72
N ARG A 211 -6.19 9.59 -3.95
CA ARG A 211 -7.11 10.76 -4.04
C ARG A 211 -7.09 11.51 -5.37
N GLU A 212 -6.01 11.39 -6.15
CA GLU A 212 -5.89 11.99 -7.49
C GLU A 212 -6.34 11.03 -8.60
N ARG A 213 -6.62 9.77 -8.25
CA ARG A 213 -7.12 8.73 -9.18
C ARG A 213 -8.37 8.03 -8.63
N ARG A 214 -9.38 8.82 -8.23
CA ARG A 214 -10.60 8.30 -7.58
C ARG A 214 -11.36 7.28 -8.42
N ASP A 215 -11.30 7.39 -9.75
CA ASP A 215 -11.93 6.44 -10.69
C ASP A 215 -11.41 4.99 -10.56
N ASP A 216 -10.23 4.82 -9.96
CA ASP A 216 -9.59 3.54 -9.71
C ASP A 216 -10.04 2.90 -8.39
N ILE A 217 -10.64 3.66 -7.47
CA ILE A 217 -11.02 3.16 -6.13
C ILE A 217 -12.01 2.00 -6.26
N ALA A 218 -13.05 2.13 -7.07
CA ALA A 218 -14.03 1.06 -7.26
C ALA A 218 -13.41 -0.21 -7.88
N LEU A 219 -12.50 -0.03 -8.85
CA LEU A 219 -11.80 -1.12 -9.52
C LEU A 219 -10.89 -1.87 -8.54
N LEU A 220 -10.09 -1.13 -7.77
CA LEU A 220 -9.18 -1.67 -6.75
C LEU A 220 -9.95 -2.35 -5.61
N ALA A 221 -11.01 -1.71 -5.11
CA ALA A 221 -11.86 -2.27 -4.06
C ALA A 221 -12.48 -3.61 -4.50
N GLY A 222 -13.05 -3.65 -5.70
CA GLY A 222 -13.58 -4.88 -6.27
C GLY A 222 -12.52 -5.96 -6.48
N HIS A 223 -11.29 -5.58 -6.86
CA HIS A 223 -10.17 -6.51 -6.97
C HIS A 223 -9.80 -7.14 -5.61
N PHE A 224 -9.60 -6.32 -4.57
CA PHE A 224 -9.26 -6.83 -3.23
C PHE A 224 -10.39 -7.64 -2.59
N LEU A 225 -11.65 -7.25 -2.84
CA LEU A 225 -12.80 -8.03 -2.39
C LEU A 225 -12.82 -9.41 -3.02
N ARG A 226 -12.61 -9.49 -4.35
CA ARG A 226 -12.52 -10.79 -5.05
C ARG A 226 -11.37 -11.66 -4.55
N GLN A 227 -10.24 -11.07 -4.16
CA GLN A 227 -9.13 -11.83 -3.58
C GLN A 227 -9.45 -12.36 -2.18
N SER A 228 -10.26 -11.64 -1.41
CA SER A 228 -10.59 -11.99 -0.03
C SER A 228 -11.79 -12.95 0.06
N ARG A 229 -12.89 -12.60 -0.63
CA ARG A 229 -14.14 -13.36 -0.71
C ARG A 229 -14.82 -13.12 -2.07
N PRO A 230 -14.57 -13.98 -3.08
CA PRO A 230 -15.11 -13.85 -4.43
C PRO A 230 -16.63 -13.72 -4.53
N GLU A 231 -17.35 -14.31 -3.56
CA GLU A 231 -18.81 -14.34 -3.48
C GLU A 231 -19.43 -13.04 -2.95
N LEU A 232 -18.64 -12.16 -2.33
CA LEU A 232 -19.13 -10.88 -1.81
C LEU A 232 -19.19 -9.81 -2.88
N THR A 233 -20.17 -8.92 -2.72
CA THR A 233 -20.35 -7.74 -3.57
C THR A 233 -20.24 -6.45 -2.76
N LEU A 234 -19.94 -5.32 -3.44
CA LEU A 234 -19.99 -3.98 -2.85
C LEU A 234 -21.30 -3.32 -3.27
N GLU A 235 -22.07 -2.84 -2.30
CA GLU A 235 -23.25 -2.03 -2.58
C GLU A 235 -22.84 -0.61 -3.05
N PRO A 236 -23.70 0.10 -3.80
CA PRO A 236 -23.42 1.46 -4.26
C PRO A 236 -23.03 2.42 -3.12
N GLU A 237 -23.65 2.29 -1.95
CA GLU A 237 -23.39 3.11 -0.76
C GLU A 237 -22.00 2.86 -0.19
N ALA A 238 -21.50 1.61 -0.27
CA ALA A 238 -20.12 1.29 0.11
C ALA A 238 -19.11 1.94 -0.85
N LEU A 239 -19.38 1.87 -2.17
CA LEU A 239 -18.54 2.52 -3.17
C LEU A 239 -18.51 4.04 -3.01
N GLU A 240 -19.65 4.66 -2.67
CA GLU A 240 -19.72 6.09 -2.39
C GLU A 240 -18.91 6.46 -1.15
N ALA A 241 -19.01 5.68 -0.06
CA ALA A 241 -18.21 5.88 1.15
C ALA A 241 -16.70 5.80 0.86
N LEU A 242 -16.27 4.80 0.09
CA LEU A 242 -14.88 4.64 -0.34
C LEU A 242 -14.41 5.80 -1.22
N GLY A 243 -15.27 6.31 -2.10
CA GLY A 243 -14.97 7.40 -3.03
C GLY A 243 -14.78 8.76 -2.36
N ARG A 244 -15.39 8.99 -1.19
CA ARG A 244 -15.30 10.24 -0.41
C ARG A 244 -14.03 10.34 0.44
N HIS A 245 -13.37 9.23 0.75
CA HIS A 245 -12.16 9.22 1.57
C HIS A 245 -10.91 9.69 0.78
N ASP A 246 -9.94 10.30 1.46
CA ASP A 246 -8.72 10.82 0.83
C ASP A 246 -7.55 9.83 0.81
N TRP A 247 -7.68 8.70 1.51
CA TRP A 247 -6.74 7.58 1.48
C TRP A 247 -5.28 7.99 1.76
N PRO A 248 -4.96 8.53 2.95
CA PRO A 248 -3.59 8.88 3.34
C PRO A 248 -2.61 7.71 3.28
N GLY A 249 -3.07 6.47 3.47
CA GLY A 249 -2.27 5.25 3.27
C GLY A 249 -2.41 4.61 1.88
N ASN A 250 -3.00 5.35 0.93
CA ASN A 250 -3.16 4.98 -0.47
C ASN A 250 -3.79 3.58 -0.65
N VAL A 251 -3.27 2.80 -1.60
CA VAL A 251 -3.80 1.47 -1.97
C VAL A 251 -3.65 0.48 -0.83
N ARG A 252 -2.61 0.61 -0.01
CA ARG A 252 -2.40 -0.25 1.17
C ARG A 252 -3.52 -0.09 2.19
N GLU A 253 -3.92 1.15 2.46
CA GLU A 253 -5.05 1.42 3.35
C GLU A 253 -6.37 0.91 2.77
N LEU A 254 -6.64 1.17 1.49
CA LEU A 254 -7.83 0.64 0.80
C LEU A 254 -7.91 -0.88 0.91
N ARG A 255 -6.81 -1.58 0.61
CA ARG A 255 -6.73 -3.04 0.74
C ARG A 255 -7.09 -3.49 2.15
N ASN A 256 -6.48 -2.90 3.17
CA ASN A 256 -6.74 -3.26 4.57
C ASN A 256 -8.21 -3.03 4.98
N VAL A 257 -8.82 -1.94 4.51
CA VAL A 257 -10.23 -1.63 4.78
C VAL A 257 -11.14 -2.70 4.16
N ILE A 258 -10.89 -3.08 2.90
CA ILE A 258 -11.68 -4.09 2.19
C ILE A 258 -11.49 -5.48 2.78
N GLU A 259 -10.25 -5.90 3.06
CA GLU A 259 -9.94 -7.19 3.69
C GLU A 259 -10.64 -7.30 5.06
N ARG A 260 -10.62 -6.24 5.86
CA ARG A 260 -11.32 -6.19 7.15
C ARG A 260 -12.83 -6.27 7.00
N ALA A 261 -13.42 -5.51 6.08
CA ALA A 261 -14.86 -5.54 5.83
C ALA A 261 -15.30 -6.95 5.37
N ALA A 262 -14.56 -7.56 4.45
CA ALA A 262 -14.82 -8.91 3.96
C ALA A 262 -14.73 -9.97 5.07
N ALA A 263 -13.77 -9.84 6.01
CA ALA A 263 -13.63 -10.77 7.13
C ALA A 263 -14.79 -10.69 8.12
N LEU A 264 -15.37 -9.50 8.32
CA LEU A 264 -16.48 -9.25 9.25
C LEU A 264 -17.87 -9.40 8.61
N ALA A 265 -17.93 -9.56 7.29
CA ALA A 265 -19.17 -9.69 6.54
C ALA A 265 -20.00 -10.90 7.01
N THR A 266 -21.27 -10.64 7.34
CA THR A 266 -22.26 -11.65 7.70
C THR A 266 -23.26 -11.94 6.57
N GLY A 267 -23.36 -11.05 5.58
CA GLY A 267 -24.23 -11.17 4.41
C GLY A 267 -23.46 -11.28 3.08
N PRO A 268 -24.17 -11.35 1.94
CA PRO A 268 -23.57 -11.49 0.60
C PRO A 268 -23.05 -10.18 0.00
N ALA A 269 -23.30 -9.04 0.66
CA ALA A 269 -22.92 -7.73 0.18
C ALA A 269 -22.40 -6.86 1.35
N LEU A 270 -21.47 -5.96 1.02
CA LEU A 270 -20.92 -4.96 1.93
C LEU A 270 -21.59 -3.62 1.66
N GLY A 271 -22.25 -3.07 2.68
CA GLY A 271 -22.86 -1.75 2.66
C GLY A 271 -21.95 -0.67 3.26
N ALA A 272 -22.43 0.57 3.34
CA ALA A 272 -21.65 1.68 3.88
C ALA A 272 -21.19 1.48 5.33
N SER A 273 -21.99 0.81 6.17
CA SER A 273 -21.66 0.53 7.57
C SER A 273 -20.49 -0.43 7.75
N ASP A 274 -20.21 -1.27 6.75
CA ASP A 274 -19.11 -2.23 6.78
C ASP A 274 -17.77 -1.57 6.42
N ILE A 275 -17.82 -0.41 5.78
CA ILE A 275 -16.63 0.40 5.42
C ILE A 275 -16.21 1.25 6.62
N VAL A 276 -15.52 0.62 7.57
CA VAL A 276 -14.95 1.32 8.73
C VAL A 276 -13.64 2.00 8.33
N LEU A 277 -13.67 3.32 8.19
CA LEU A 277 -12.49 4.15 7.91
C LEU A 277 -11.92 4.68 9.23
N THR A 278 -10.83 4.09 9.71
CA THR A 278 -10.12 4.61 10.88
C THR A 278 -9.17 5.71 10.41
N PRO A 279 -9.28 6.97 10.90
CA PRO A 279 -8.37 8.02 10.48
C PRO A 279 -6.94 7.72 10.97
N ILE A 280 -6.04 7.36 10.04
CA ILE A 280 -4.61 7.27 10.31
C ILE A 280 -4.02 8.67 10.08
N ARG A 281 -3.66 9.36 11.17
CA ARG A 281 -2.94 10.65 11.07
C ARG A 281 -1.45 10.38 10.81
N PRO A 282 -0.82 10.99 9.80
CA PRO A 282 0.62 10.83 9.57
C PRO A 282 1.41 11.43 10.74
N GLY A 283 2.25 10.61 11.40
CA GLY A 283 3.15 11.03 12.49
C GLY A 283 2.72 10.69 13.91
N GLY A 284 1.57 10.02 14.11
CA GLY A 284 1.21 9.42 15.40
C GLY A 284 1.63 7.95 15.44
N GLU A 285 2.13 7.47 16.59
CA GLU A 285 2.10 6.03 16.88
C GLU A 285 0.73 5.47 16.50
N PRO A 286 0.65 4.24 15.96
CA PRO A 286 -0.64 3.60 15.77
C PRO A 286 -1.28 3.51 17.15
N ALA A 287 -2.24 4.39 17.43
CA ALA A 287 -3.13 4.18 18.53
C ALA A 287 -3.70 2.76 18.31
N PRO A 288 -3.62 1.85 19.30
CA PRO A 288 -4.34 0.58 19.19
C PRO A 288 -5.74 0.93 18.73
N PRO A 289 -6.33 0.17 17.79
CA PRO A 289 -7.59 0.55 17.18
C PRO A 289 -8.50 0.96 18.31
N ALA A 290 -8.83 2.26 18.34
CA ALA A 290 -10.01 2.69 19.02
C ALA A 290 -11.12 2.09 18.16
N VAL A 291 -11.37 0.79 18.39
CA VAL A 291 -12.72 0.36 18.56
C VAL A 291 -13.22 1.32 19.61
N ALA A 292 -13.85 2.40 19.17
CA ALA A 292 -14.85 3.06 19.96
C ALA A 292 -16.01 2.06 20.08
N VAL A 293 -15.76 0.91 20.73
CA VAL A 293 -16.64 0.54 21.80
C VAL A 293 -16.45 1.72 22.74
N THR A 294 -17.41 2.64 22.74
CA THR A 294 -17.68 3.38 23.96
C THR A 294 -17.86 2.30 25.04
N PRO A 295 -16.88 2.02 25.91
CA PRO A 295 -16.92 0.82 26.73
C PRO A 295 -17.89 0.91 27.90
N ASP A 296 -18.72 1.96 27.98
CA ASP A 296 -19.59 2.17 29.13
C ASP A 296 -21.09 2.28 28.80
N ALA A 297 -21.50 2.37 27.52
CA ALA A 297 -22.93 2.54 27.20
C ALA A 297 -23.58 1.32 26.53
N SER A 298 -22.89 0.60 25.64
CA SER A 298 -23.50 -0.51 24.90
C SER A 298 -23.44 -1.83 25.67
N LEU A 299 -22.29 -2.18 26.27
CA LEU A 299 -22.12 -3.41 27.05
C LEU A 299 -22.93 -3.38 28.34
N GLU A 300 -22.95 -2.25 29.06
CA GLU A 300 -23.79 -2.10 30.26
C GLU A 300 -25.28 -2.20 29.93
N ARG A 301 -25.73 -1.64 28.78
CA ARG A 301 -27.13 -1.78 28.33
C ARG A 301 -27.48 -3.21 27.93
N VAL A 302 -26.62 -3.88 27.17
CA VAL A 302 -26.81 -5.28 26.76
C VAL A 302 -26.81 -6.19 27.99
N GLU A 303 -25.91 -5.95 28.94
CA GLU A 303 -25.85 -6.69 30.20
C GLU A 303 -27.09 -6.43 31.06
N LEU A 304 -27.52 -5.18 31.21
CA LEU A 304 -28.73 -4.80 31.94
C LEU A 304 -29.97 -5.45 31.34
N GLU A 305 -30.10 -5.45 30.01
CA GLU A 305 -31.24 -6.04 29.32
C GLU A 305 -31.26 -7.56 29.42
N ALA A 306 -30.09 -8.21 29.35
CA ALA A 306 -29.94 -9.64 29.60
C ALA A 306 -30.33 -10.01 31.06
N ILE A 307 -29.89 -9.22 32.04
CA ILE A 307 -30.26 -9.40 33.45
C ILE A 307 -31.77 -9.21 33.65
N ARG A 308 -32.37 -8.17 33.07
CA ARG A 308 -33.82 -7.92 33.14
C ARG A 308 -34.62 -9.05 32.48
N ARG A 309 -34.17 -9.57 31.34
CA ARG A 309 -34.83 -10.68 30.66
C ARG A 309 -34.78 -11.95 31.50
N ALA A 310 -33.60 -12.32 32.00
CA ALA A 310 -33.43 -13.50 32.84
C ALA A 310 -34.24 -13.42 34.15
N LEU A 311 -34.34 -12.24 34.77
CA LEU A 311 -35.18 -12.02 35.96
C LEU A 311 -36.67 -12.14 35.65
N ARG A 312 -37.15 -11.64 34.51
CA ARG A 312 -38.55 -11.80 34.07
C ARG A 312 -38.89 -13.26 33.78
N GLU A 313 -38.05 -13.94 33.00
CA GLU A 313 -38.24 -15.37 32.66
C GLU A 313 -38.19 -16.26 33.90
N SER A 314 -37.36 -15.92 34.87
CA SER A 314 -37.24 -16.64 36.14
C SER A 314 -38.22 -16.16 37.22
N ARG A 315 -39.18 -15.29 36.88
CA ARG A 315 -40.17 -14.69 37.82
C ARG A 315 -39.55 -14.17 39.12
N GLY A 316 -38.42 -13.46 39.00
CA GLY A 316 -37.70 -12.90 40.14
C GLY A 316 -36.84 -13.88 40.94
N ASN A 317 -36.78 -15.17 40.58
CA ASN A 317 -35.90 -16.13 41.23
C ASN A 317 -34.44 -15.91 40.79
N LYS A 318 -33.66 -15.26 41.65
CA LYS A 318 -32.25 -14.89 41.39
C LYS A 318 -31.30 -16.07 41.22
N SER A 319 -31.58 -17.21 41.86
CA SER A 319 -30.74 -18.40 41.69
C SER A 319 -30.90 -18.96 40.28
N GLU A 320 -32.14 -18.97 39.78
CA GLU A 320 -32.47 -19.46 38.46
C GLU A 320 -32.04 -18.48 37.36
N ALA A 321 -32.25 -17.16 37.57
CA ALA A 321 -31.76 -16.14 36.65
C ALA A 321 -30.23 -16.16 36.51
N ALA A 322 -29.50 -16.40 37.60
CA ALA A 322 -28.04 -16.54 37.56
C ALA A 322 -27.62 -17.80 36.78
N ARG A 323 -28.36 -18.91 36.94
CA ARG A 323 -28.15 -20.16 36.21
C ARG A 323 -28.38 -19.98 34.70
N VAL A 324 -29.46 -19.31 34.31
CA VAL A 324 -29.77 -19.01 32.90
C VAL A 324 -28.71 -18.12 32.26
N LEU A 325 -28.18 -17.16 33.02
CA LEU A 325 -27.11 -16.27 32.56
C LEU A 325 -25.71 -16.90 32.63
N GLY A 326 -25.57 -18.11 33.19
CA GLY A 326 -24.28 -18.80 33.32
C GLY A 326 -23.31 -18.13 34.30
N ILE A 327 -23.81 -17.35 35.27
CA ILE A 327 -22.98 -16.62 36.25
C ILE A 327 -23.28 -17.05 37.68
N ALA A 328 -22.34 -16.82 38.60
CA ALA A 328 -22.57 -17.09 40.01
C ALA A 328 -23.64 -16.14 40.58
N ARG A 329 -24.49 -16.64 41.50
CA ARG A 329 -25.55 -15.84 42.16
C ARG A 329 -25.01 -14.59 42.85
N LYS A 330 -23.80 -14.64 43.41
CA LYS A 330 -23.13 -13.49 44.03
C LYS A 330 -22.84 -12.39 42.99
N THR A 331 -22.32 -12.78 41.83
CA THR A 331 -22.04 -11.89 40.69
C THR A 331 -23.31 -11.23 40.15
N LEU A 332 -24.42 -11.99 40.05
CA LEU A 332 -25.71 -11.43 39.66
C LEU A 332 -26.18 -10.34 40.65
N ARG A 333 -26.08 -10.59 41.96
CA ARG A 333 -26.49 -9.62 42.99
C ARG A 333 -25.65 -8.33 42.96
N GLU A 334 -24.34 -8.46 42.75
CA GLU A 334 -23.44 -7.31 42.61
C GLU A 334 -23.78 -6.47 41.36
N LYS A 335 -24.11 -7.12 40.24
CA LYS A 335 -24.54 -6.46 39.00
C LYS A 335 -25.92 -5.82 39.14
N MET A 336 -26.90 -6.48 39.77
CA MET A 336 -28.21 -5.90 40.06
C MET A 336 -28.09 -4.63 40.92
N LYS A 337 -27.24 -4.65 41.95
CA LYS A 337 -26.96 -3.48 42.79
C LYS A 337 -26.30 -2.34 42.00
N ARG A 338 -25.36 -2.67 41.12
CA ARG A 338 -24.68 -1.69 40.24
C ARG A 338 -25.66 -0.99 39.30
N TYR A 339 -26.63 -1.71 38.75
CA TYR A 339 -27.61 -1.17 37.82
C TYR A 339 -28.91 -0.67 38.47
N GLY A 340 -28.96 -0.55 39.81
CA GLY A 340 -30.13 -0.05 40.51
C GLY A 340 -31.38 -0.94 40.42
N LEU A 341 -31.22 -2.22 40.10
CA LEU A 341 -32.31 -3.21 40.11
C LEU A 341 -32.50 -3.69 41.56
N SER A 342 -33.24 -2.92 42.36
CA SER A 342 -33.53 -3.25 43.76
C SER A 342 -34.59 -4.35 43.89
N ASP A 343 -34.49 -5.09 44.99
CA ASP A 343 -35.37 -6.18 45.36
C ASP A 343 -36.78 -5.67 45.73
N GLY A 344 -37.74 -5.84 44.81
CA GLY A 344 -39.16 -5.87 45.12
C GLY A 344 -39.99 -4.76 44.48
N GLU A 345 -40.73 -5.10 43.45
CA GLU A 345 -42.15 -4.76 43.36
C GLU A 345 -42.88 -6.07 43.13
N SER A 346 -43.44 -6.58 44.23
CA SER A 346 -44.56 -7.48 44.21
C SER A 346 -45.78 -6.67 43.77
N ASP A 347 -46.48 -7.13 42.75
CA ASP A 347 -47.95 -7.16 42.78
C ASP A 347 -48.37 -8.63 42.68
#